data_AF-A0A949GML0-F1
#
_entry.id   AF-A0A949GML0-F1
#
_cell.length_a   1.000
_cell.length_b   1.000
_cell.length_c   1.000
_cell.angle_alpha   90.00
_cell.angle_beta   90.00
_cell.angle_gamma   90.00
#
_symmetry.space_group_name_H-M   'P 1'
#
loop_
_entity.id
_entity.type
_entity.pdbx_description
1 polymer ?
#
loop_
_entity_poly.entity_id
_entity_poly.type
_entity_poly.pdbx_seq_one_letter_code
_entity_poly.pdbx_strand_id
1 'polypeptide(L)'
;MIHLDCARRVAATSLAAILILSAGAAAARRHHPIPVPMARPALASDANAGGIASSSDVTMPTPSVSVIGNDPSADNIADGTPTIIKSARRIFCVEFARLHSGIAIFGDARTWWRKAKGIYAEARTPQQGAVMVFTATRKMRLGHLAVVTKIVSDREIRVDHANWANDGKIWLNAPVKDVSADNNWSKVRVWNTRYGVWGGVYPVKGFVSFRNTAANAAHASAPID
;
A
#
# COMPACT_ATOMS: atom_id res chain seq x y z
N MET A 1 25.50 -48.60 65.35
CA MET A 1 24.67 -47.70 66.17
C MET A 1 23.51 -47.26 65.28
N ILE A 2 22.36 -47.95 65.32
CA ILE A 2 21.29 -47.84 66.34
C ILE A 2 20.65 -46.44 66.17
N HIS A 3 19.50 -46.37 65.47
CA HIS A 3 18.15 -46.23 66.04
C HIS A 3 17.96 -44.82 66.63
N LEU A 4 16.85 -44.10 66.53
CA LEU A 4 15.49 -44.31 66.06
C LEU A 4 14.78 -42.96 66.29
N ASP A 5 13.67 -42.72 65.59
CA ASP A 5 12.45 -42.02 66.03
C ASP A 5 12.52 -40.72 66.87
N CYS A 6 11.61 -39.78 66.59
CA CYS A 6 10.43 -39.61 67.45
C CYS A 6 9.50 -38.52 66.92
N ALA A 7 8.25 -38.91 66.70
CA ALA A 7 7.13 -38.07 66.35
C ALA A 7 6.78 -37.02 67.43
N ARG A 8 6.18 -35.90 67.04
CA ARG A 8 4.96 -35.41 67.70
C ARG A 8 4.18 -34.34 66.92
N ARG A 9 2.89 -34.63 66.80
CA ARG A 9 1.76 -33.78 66.36
C ARG A 9 1.60 -32.56 67.29
N VAL A 10 1.00 -31.46 66.79
CA VAL A 10 -0.25 -30.83 67.30
C VAL A 10 -0.72 -29.70 66.35
N ALA A 11 -1.93 -29.91 65.82
CA ALA A 11 -3.10 -29.04 65.57
C ALA A 11 -3.04 -27.54 65.18
N ALA A 12 -4.03 -27.22 64.32
CA ALA A 12 -4.84 -25.99 64.22
C ALA A 12 -4.20 -24.82 63.43
N THR A 13 -4.81 -24.31 62.36
CA THR A 13 -6.16 -23.73 62.33
C THR A 13 -6.64 -23.56 60.88
N SER A 14 -7.94 -23.79 60.67
CA SER A 14 -8.66 -23.54 59.43
C SER A 14 -8.78 -22.05 59.12
N LEU A 15 -8.65 -21.68 57.84
CA LEU A 15 -9.44 -20.59 57.26
C LEU A 15 -9.81 -20.97 55.82
N ALA A 16 -11.10 -21.22 55.63
CA ALA A 16 -11.73 -21.45 54.34
C ALA A 16 -11.71 -20.15 53.53
N ALA A 17 -11.11 -20.18 52.34
CA ALA A 17 -11.26 -19.12 51.36
C ALA A 17 -12.50 -19.39 50.49
N ILE A 18 -13.49 -18.53 50.65
CA ILE A 18 -14.75 -18.49 49.93
C ILE A 18 -14.49 -18.11 48.47
N LEU A 19 -14.76 -19.03 47.53
CA LEU A 19 -14.83 -18.78 46.10
C LEU A 19 -16.30 -18.48 45.74
N ILE A 20 -16.66 -17.19 45.67
CA ILE A 20 -17.93 -16.76 45.07
C ILE A 20 -17.70 -16.64 43.56
N LEU A 21 -18.33 -17.57 42.84
CA LEU A 21 -18.42 -17.62 41.39
C LEU A 21 -19.39 -16.54 40.91
N SER A 22 -18.89 -15.43 40.36
CA SER A 22 -19.73 -14.42 39.71
C SER A 22 -20.15 -14.91 38.32
N ALA A 23 -21.38 -15.42 38.22
CA ALA A 23 -22.04 -15.70 36.94
C ALA A 23 -22.42 -14.39 36.24
N GLY A 24 -21.76 -14.08 35.12
CA GLY A 24 -22.08 -12.95 34.26
C GLY A 24 -23.36 -13.20 33.46
N ALA A 25 -24.41 -12.43 33.73
CA ALA A 25 -25.59 -12.36 32.87
C ALA A 25 -25.33 -11.35 31.72
N ALA A 26 -24.91 -11.86 30.56
CA ALA A 26 -24.82 -11.08 29.33
C ALA A 26 -26.24 -10.88 28.77
N ALA A 27 -26.79 -9.67 28.95
CA ALA A 27 -28.05 -9.27 28.32
C ALA A 27 -27.86 -9.15 26.79
N ALA A 28 -28.40 -10.14 26.07
CA ALA A 28 -28.46 -10.14 24.61
C ALA A 28 -29.36 -9.01 24.10
N ARG A 29 -28.76 -7.95 23.55
CA ARG A 29 -29.48 -6.95 22.76
C ARG A 29 -29.89 -7.59 21.43
N ARG A 30 -31.19 -7.68 21.19
CA ARG A 30 -31.76 -8.13 19.91
C ARG A 30 -31.54 -7.01 18.88
N HIS A 31 -30.60 -7.21 17.96
CA HIS A 31 -30.46 -6.36 16.78
C HIS A 31 -31.59 -6.67 15.80
N HIS A 32 -32.48 -5.70 15.57
CA HIS A 32 -33.43 -5.77 14.46
C HIS A 32 -32.67 -5.53 13.14
N PRO A 33 -32.90 -6.36 12.10
CA PRO A 33 -32.36 -6.08 10.78
C PRO A 33 -33.11 -4.90 10.13
N ILE A 34 -32.36 -3.95 9.59
CA ILE A 34 -32.88 -2.86 8.76
C ILE A 34 -33.26 -3.46 7.39
N PRO A 35 -34.48 -3.24 6.87
CA PRO A 35 -34.83 -3.67 5.51
C PRO A 35 -34.12 -2.77 4.49
N VAL A 36 -33.29 -3.37 3.63
CA VAL A 36 -32.68 -2.69 2.48
C VAL A 36 -33.63 -2.81 1.29
N PRO A 37 -34.09 -1.71 0.67
CA PRO A 37 -34.89 -1.79 -0.54
C PRO A 37 -34.03 -2.27 -1.72
N MET A 38 -34.35 -3.46 -2.23
CA MET A 38 -33.84 -3.99 -3.50
C MET A 38 -34.55 -3.29 -4.66
N ALA A 39 -34.15 -2.06 -4.98
CA ALA A 39 -34.54 -1.42 -6.23
C ALA A 39 -33.41 -1.58 -7.26
N ARG A 40 -33.66 -2.41 -8.29
CA ARG A 40 -32.81 -2.54 -9.47
C ARG A 40 -32.97 -1.30 -10.35
N PRO A 41 -31.90 -0.60 -10.76
CA PRO A 41 -32.00 0.34 -11.86
C PRO A 41 -32.11 -0.45 -13.17
N ALA A 42 -33.15 -0.17 -13.94
CA ALA A 42 -33.36 -0.69 -15.29
C ALA A 42 -32.24 -0.19 -16.24
N LEU A 43 -31.84 -1.06 -17.18
CA LEU A 43 -31.04 -0.67 -18.33
C LEU A 43 -31.85 0.33 -19.18
N ALA A 44 -31.33 1.53 -19.36
CA ALA A 44 -31.63 2.36 -20.52
C ALA A 44 -30.39 2.35 -21.41
N SER A 45 -30.54 1.78 -22.59
CA SER A 45 -29.55 1.76 -23.66
C SER A 45 -29.93 2.90 -24.58
N ASP A 46 -29.10 3.93 -24.69
CA ASP A 46 -29.18 4.86 -25.81
C ASP A 46 -27.79 5.02 -26.42
N ALA A 47 -27.71 4.54 -27.66
CA ALA A 47 -26.60 4.76 -28.56
C ALA A 47 -26.55 6.24 -28.93
N ASN A 48 -25.37 6.85 -28.86
CA ASN A 48 -25.06 7.96 -29.76
C ASN A 48 -23.62 7.85 -30.24
N ALA A 49 -23.49 7.72 -31.56
CA ALA A 49 -22.25 7.75 -32.29
C ALA A 49 -21.84 9.20 -32.53
N GLY A 50 -20.57 9.54 -32.25
CA GLY A 50 -19.99 10.80 -32.67
C GLY A 50 -18.60 11.05 -32.08
N GLY A 51 -17.60 11.18 -32.95
CA GLY A 51 -16.38 11.93 -32.64
C GLY A 51 -15.16 11.12 -32.21
N ILE A 52 -14.39 10.67 -33.20
CA ILE A 52 -12.97 10.32 -33.09
C ILE A 52 -12.16 11.57 -32.71
N ALA A 53 -11.52 11.56 -31.53
CA ALA A 53 -10.43 12.45 -31.19
C ALA A 53 -9.37 11.69 -30.39
N SER A 54 -8.12 11.85 -30.83
CA SER A 54 -6.90 11.18 -30.41
C SER A 54 -6.69 11.16 -28.89
N SER A 55 -6.54 9.97 -28.31
CA SER A 55 -6.28 9.75 -26.89
C SER A 55 -4.77 9.74 -26.62
N SER A 56 -4.27 10.85 -26.08
CA SER A 56 -2.94 10.96 -25.47
C SER A 56 -3.00 11.88 -24.27
N ASP A 57 -3.77 11.48 -23.25
CA ASP A 57 -3.56 11.96 -21.88
C ASP A 57 -4.30 11.02 -20.93
N VAL A 58 -3.59 10.02 -20.40
CA VAL A 58 -4.04 9.35 -19.18
C VAL A 58 -3.71 10.31 -18.03
N THR A 59 -4.58 11.30 -17.81
CA THR A 59 -4.50 12.17 -16.65
C THR A 59 -4.74 11.30 -15.42
N MET A 60 -3.65 10.96 -14.73
CA MET A 60 -3.76 10.32 -13.42
C MET A 60 -4.59 11.23 -12.52
N PRO A 61 -5.49 10.68 -11.69
CA PRO A 61 -6.12 11.50 -10.67
C PRO A 61 -5.00 12.06 -9.78
N THR A 62 -4.86 13.38 -9.78
CA THR A 62 -4.16 14.10 -8.70
C THR A 62 -4.68 13.49 -7.41
N PRO A 63 -3.81 13.09 -6.45
CA PRO A 63 -4.26 12.54 -5.18
C PRO A 63 -5.41 13.40 -4.68
N SER A 64 -6.61 12.81 -4.59
CA SER A 64 -7.83 13.56 -4.37
C SER A 64 -7.64 14.48 -3.17
N VAL A 65 -7.84 15.77 -3.40
CA VAL A 65 -7.56 16.90 -2.50
C VAL A 65 -8.06 16.66 -1.07
N SER A 66 -9.03 15.75 -0.88
CA SER A 66 -9.53 15.31 0.43
C SER A 66 -8.53 14.58 1.34
N VAL A 67 -7.38 14.08 0.85
CA VAL A 67 -6.32 13.47 1.69
C VAL A 67 -5.25 14.49 2.08
N ILE A 68 -5.07 15.52 1.25
CA ILE A 68 -4.09 16.58 1.43
C ILE A 68 -4.75 17.62 2.34
N GLY A 69 -4.33 17.68 3.61
CA GLY A 69 -4.74 18.81 4.45
C GLY A 69 -4.25 20.09 3.77
N ASN A 70 -5.06 21.16 3.76
CA ASN A 70 -4.71 22.47 3.22
C ASN A 70 -3.32 22.91 3.74
N ASP A 71 -2.29 22.65 2.95
CA ASP A 71 -0.89 23.02 3.19
C ASP A 71 -0.47 23.86 1.97
N PRO A 72 0.12 25.06 2.13
CA PRO A 72 0.56 25.92 1.03
C PRO A 72 1.59 25.30 0.06
N SER A 73 1.90 24.01 0.20
CA SER A 73 2.76 23.20 -0.67
C SER A 73 2.16 22.86 -2.04
N ALA A 74 0.92 23.27 -2.36
CA ALA A 74 0.27 22.95 -3.63
C ALA A 74 1.01 23.50 -4.87
N ASP A 75 1.65 24.66 -4.74
CA ASP A 75 2.42 25.28 -5.84
C ASP A 75 3.70 24.48 -6.17
N ASN A 76 4.30 23.80 -5.19
CA ASN A 76 5.46 22.91 -5.35
C ASN A 76 5.10 21.55 -6.00
N ILE A 77 3.82 21.27 -6.26
CA ILE A 77 3.41 20.08 -7.00
C ILE A 77 3.60 20.31 -8.51
N ALA A 78 3.48 21.55 -8.97
CA ALA A 78 3.48 21.88 -10.39
C ALA A 78 4.88 21.95 -11.02
N ASP A 79 5.91 22.33 -10.26
CA ASP A 79 7.29 22.49 -10.74
C ASP A 79 8.08 21.17 -10.80
N GLY A 80 7.54 20.10 -10.23
CA GLY A 80 8.23 18.82 -10.14
C GLY A 80 9.41 18.86 -9.15
N THR A 81 9.28 19.63 -8.05
CA THR A 81 10.21 19.58 -6.93
C THR A 81 9.82 18.47 -5.93
N PRO A 82 10.76 17.63 -5.47
CA PRO A 82 10.46 16.60 -4.46
C PRO A 82 10.00 17.27 -3.16
N THR A 83 8.82 16.89 -2.66
CA THR A 83 8.17 17.55 -1.53
C THR A 83 7.63 16.55 -0.51
N ILE A 84 7.58 16.93 0.78
CA ILE A 84 6.94 16.12 1.83
C ILE A 84 5.79 16.91 2.42
N ILE A 85 4.57 16.39 2.29
CA ILE A 85 3.36 17.00 2.83
C ILE A 85 2.81 16.19 4.01
N LYS A 86 2.07 16.88 4.89
CA LYS A 86 1.35 16.25 6.01
C LYS A 86 -0.12 16.10 5.65
N SER A 87 -0.65 14.89 5.81
CA SER A 87 -2.09 14.62 5.68
C SER A 87 -2.82 14.82 7.01
N ALA A 88 -4.14 15.01 6.97
CA ALA A 88 -4.98 15.21 8.15
C ALA A 88 -4.93 14.03 9.14
N ARG A 89 -4.70 12.82 8.62
CA ARG A 89 -4.43 11.61 9.40
C ARG A 89 -3.24 10.87 8.84
N ARG A 90 -2.69 9.95 9.62
CA ARG A 90 -1.69 8.99 9.16
C ARG A 90 -2.24 8.17 7.99
N ILE A 91 -1.52 8.17 6.88
CA ILE A 91 -1.81 7.34 5.70
C ILE A 91 -0.66 6.39 5.45
N PHE A 92 -0.96 5.14 5.11
CA PHE A 92 0.04 4.10 4.82
C PHE A 92 0.27 3.94 3.32
N CYS A 93 1.40 3.37 2.94
CA CYS A 93 1.77 3.18 1.53
C CYS A 93 0.73 2.37 0.73
N VAL A 94 0.14 1.33 1.33
CA VAL A 94 -0.91 0.51 0.70
C VAL A 94 -2.16 1.33 0.45
N GLU A 95 -2.62 2.06 1.46
CA GLU A 95 -3.81 2.91 1.30
C GLU A 95 -3.59 3.99 0.24
N PHE A 96 -2.44 4.69 0.32
CA PHE A 96 -2.07 5.70 -0.66
C PHE A 96 -2.00 5.14 -2.08
N ALA A 97 -1.31 4.01 -2.28
CA ALA A 97 -1.16 3.40 -3.59
C ALA A 97 -2.52 3.04 -4.22
N ARG A 98 -3.45 2.51 -3.43
CA ARG A 98 -4.80 2.19 -3.93
C ARG A 98 -5.57 3.43 -4.34
N LEU A 99 -5.56 4.48 -3.51
CA LEU A 99 -6.26 5.72 -3.79
C LEU A 99 -5.69 6.44 -5.01
N HIS A 100 -4.37 6.42 -5.17
CA HIS A 100 -3.69 7.17 -6.22
C HIS A 100 -3.61 6.40 -7.55
N SER A 101 -3.47 5.06 -7.51
CA SER A 101 -3.38 4.24 -8.73
C SER A 101 -4.70 3.58 -9.14
N GLY A 102 -5.72 3.57 -8.27
CA GLY A 102 -6.98 2.85 -8.49
C GLY A 102 -6.90 1.33 -8.34
N ILE A 103 -5.72 0.75 -8.04
CA ILE A 103 -5.56 -0.70 -7.86
C ILE A 103 -6.24 -1.14 -6.56
N ALA A 104 -7.06 -2.19 -6.61
CA ALA A 104 -7.86 -2.67 -5.50
C ALA A 104 -7.22 -3.88 -4.78
N ILE A 105 -5.91 -3.83 -4.51
CA ILE A 105 -5.21 -4.85 -3.74
C ILE A 105 -5.10 -4.42 -2.27
N PHE A 106 -5.45 -5.31 -1.34
CA PHE A 106 -5.46 -5.04 0.10
C PHE A 106 -4.43 -5.88 0.86
N GLY A 107 -4.11 -5.47 2.09
CA GLY A 107 -3.15 -6.14 2.99
C GLY A 107 -1.72 -5.64 2.81
N ASP A 108 -0.75 -6.31 3.47
CA ASP A 108 0.66 -5.88 3.47
C ASP A 108 1.24 -5.71 2.06
N ALA A 109 2.10 -4.69 1.89
CA ALA A 109 2.79 -4.42 0.63
C ALA A 109 3.61 -5.63 0.12
N ARG A 110 4.22 -6.42 1.01
CA ARG A 110 4.97 -7.65 0.65
C ARG A 110 4.11 -8.70 -0.07
N THR A 111 2.78 -8.64 0.08
CA THR A 111 1.85 -9.57 -0.56
C THR A 111 1.36 -9.09 -1.92
N TRP A 112 1.56 -7.81 -2.26
CA TRP A 112 0.99 -7.19 -3.45
C TRP A 112 1.39 -7.88 -4.74
N TRP A 113 2.67 -8.17 -4.92
CA TRP A 113 3.16 -8.84 -6.14
C TRP A 113 2.41 -10.15 -6.42
N ARG A 114 2.28 -11.00 -5.40
CA ARG A 114 1.53 -12.26 -5.52
C ARG A 114 0.04 -12.04 -5.74
N LYS A 115 -0.57 -11.04 -5.10
CA LYS A 115 -2.00 -10.74 -5.24
C LYS A 115 -2.35 -10.09 -6.58
N ALA A 116 -1.39 -9.43 -7.23
CA ALA A 116 -1.56 -8.86 -8.55
C ALA A 116 -1.71 -9.94 -9.63
N LYS A 117 -1.07 -11.10 -9.43
CA LYS A 117 -0.98 -12.18 -10.40
C LYS A 117 -2.34 -12.58 -10.97
N GLY A 118 -2.44 -12.53 -12.28
CA GLY A 118 -3.64 -12.91 -13.05
C GLY A 118 -4.76 -11.86 -13.08
N ILE A 119 -4.70 -10.85 -12.21
CA ILE A 119 -5.73 -9.80 -12.10
C ILE A 119 -5.21 -8.49 -12.72
N TYR A 120 -3.98 -8.13 -12.41
CA TYR A 120 -3.29 -6.92 -12.89
C TYR A 120 -2.12 -7.29 -13.81
N ALA A 121 -1.60 -6.32 -14.56
CA ALA A 121 -0.37 -6.50 -15.32
C ALA A 121 0.83 -6.41 -14.35
N GLU A 122 1.78 -7.32 -14.52
CA GLU A 122 3.07 -7.31 -13.83
C GLU A 122 4.17 -7.03 -14.86
N ALA A 123 4.99 -6.02 -14.60
CA ALA A 123 6.10 -5.62 -15.48
C ALA A 123 7.41 -5.49 -14.70
N ARG A 124 8.53 -5.61 -15.42
CA ARG A 124 9.88 -5.37 -14.88
C ARG A 124 10.39 -3.95 -15.11
N THR A 125 9.78 -3.23 -16.05
CA THR A 125 10.09 -1.84 -16.35
C THR A 125 8.97 -0.92 -15.85
N PRO A 126 9.30 0.33 -15.49
CA PRO A 126 8.31 1.28 -14.99
C PRO A 126 7.39 1.75 -16.12
N GLN A 127 6.14 2.01 -15.76
CA GLN A 127 5.17 2.73 -16.57
C GLN A 127 4.52 3.80 -15.68
N GLN A 128 4.21 4.97 -16.24
CA GLN A 128 3.45 5.99 -15.53
C GLN A 128 2.11 5.41 -15.03
N GLY A 129 1.76 5.73 -13.79
CA GLY A 129 0.59 5.21 -13.07
C GLY A 129 0.77 3.81 -12.48
N ALA A 130 1.82 3.07 -12.82
CA ALA A 130 2.08 1.76 -12.23
C ALA A 130 2.55 1.89 -10.77
N VAL A 131 2.26 0.86 -9.97
CA VAL A 131 2.72 0.75 -8.59
C VAL A 131 4.00 -0.05 -8.54
N MET A 132 5.11 0.59 -8.20
CA MET A 132 6.37 -0.06 -7.86
C MET A 132 6.22 -0.83 -6.55
N VAL A 133 6.55 -2.12 -6.58
CA VAL A 133 6.43 -3.04 -5.43
C VAL A 133 7.80 -3.35 -4.86
N PHE A 134 8.11 -2.81 -3.68
CA PHE A 134 9.37 -3.10 -3.00
C PHE A 134 9.33 -4.47 -2.31
N THR A 135 10.44 -5.20 -2.39
CA THR A 135 10.60 -6.47 -1.67
C THR A 135 10.79 -6.19 -0.18
N ALA A 136 10.19 -7.02 0.67
CA ALA A 136 10.41 -6.96 2.12
C ALA A 136 11.88 -7.21 2.47
N THR A 137 12.42 -6.40 3.40
CA THR A 137 13.78 -6.54 3.93
C THR A 137 13.76 -6.47 5.46
N ARG A 138 14.91 -6.69 6.12
CA ARG A 138 15.01 -6.54 7.59
C ARG A 138 14.60 -5.15 8.06
N LYS A 139 14.93 -4.10 7.30
CA LYS A 139 14.60 -2.70 7.63
C LYS A 139 13.20 -2.28 7.12
N MET A 140 12.54 -3.12 6.31
CA MET A 140 11.26 -2.84 5.67
C MET A 140 10.43 -4.13 5.57
N ARG A 141 10.04 -4.67 6.73
CA ARG A 141 9.51 -6.05 6.86
C ARG A 141 8.18 -6.26 6.15
N LEU A 142 7.36 -5.22 6.05
CA LEU A 142 6.05 -5.28 5.40
C LEU A 142 6.14 -5.02 3.88
N GLY A 143 7.33 -4.77 3.34
CA GLY A 143 7.49 -4.22 1.99
C GLY A 143 7.12 -2.73 1.95
N HIS A 144 7.08 -2.17 0.74
CA HIS A 144 6.62 -0.79 0.50
C HIS A 144 6.07 -0.68 -0.91
N LEU A 145 5.29 0.36 -1.17
CA LEU A 145 4.71 0.66 -2.48
C LEU A 145 4.93 2.13 -2.81
N ALA A 146 5.16 2.42 -4.07
CA ALA A 146 5.20 3.78 -4.60
C ALA A 146 4.55 3.81 -5.98
N VAL A 147 3.80 4.86 -6.29
CA VAL A 147 3.15 5.03 -7.60
C VAL A 147 4.07 5.83 -8.50
N VAL A 148 4.34 5.34 -9.70
CA VAL A 148 5.15 6.05 -10.69
C VAL A 148 4.35 7.22 -11.25
N THR A 149 4.85 8.44 -11.08
CA THR A 149 4.20 9.65 -11.61
C THR A 149 4.83 10.12 -12.90
N LYS A 150 6.12 9.86 -13.12
CA LYS A 150 6.84 10.26 -14.34
C LYS A 150 8.01 9.33 -14.66
N ILE A 151 8.22 9.05 -15.93
CA ILE A 151 9.47 8.45 -16.44
C ILE A 151 10.43 9.58 -16.82
N VAL A 152 11.61 9.61 -16.22
CA VAL A 152 12.62 10.65 -16.48
C VAL A 152 13.66 10.14 -17.48
N SER A 153 14.10 8.90 -17.31
CA SER A 153 15.00 8.19 -18.22
C SER A 153 14.81 6.68 -18.11
N ASP A 154 15.65 5.91 -18.79
CA ASP A 154 15.72 4.44 -18.67
C ASP A 154 16.04 3.97 -17.23
N ARG A 155 16.71 4.82 -16.45
CA ARG A 155 17.19 4.54 -15.09
C ARG A 155 16.66 5.49 -14.02
N GLU A 156 15.80 6.42 -14.35
CA GLU A 156 15.24 7.37 -13.38
C GLU A 156 13.74 7.58 -13.58
N ILE A 157 13.01 7.59 -12.47
CA ILE A 157 11.58 7.91 -12.42
C ILE A 157 11.29 8.87 -11.27
N ARG A 158 10.08 9.42 -11.28
CA ARG A 158 9.47 10.09 -10.13
C ARG A 158 8.36 9.21 -9.58
N VAL A 159 8.24 9.18 -8.25
CA VAL A 159 7.20 8.43 -7.56
C VAL A 159 6.54 9.22 -6.46
N ASP A 160 5.28 8.89 -6.20
CA ASP A 160 4.55 9.34 -5.02
C ASP A 160 4.32 8.16 -4.07
N HIS A 161 4.53 8.38 -2.79
CA HIS A 161 4.35 7.35 -1.76
C HIS A 161 4.11 7.92 -0.37
N ALA A 162 3.50 7.12 0.51
CA ALA A 162 3.20 7.52 1.88
C ALA A 162 3.97 6.71 2.93
N ASN A 163 4.23 7.32 4.08
CA ASN A 163 4.79 6.69 5.28
C ASN A 163 6.15 6.00 5.05
N TRP A 164 6.98 6.53 4.14
CA TRP A 164 8.32 6.01 3.88
C TRP A 164 9.23 6.04 5.12
N ALA A 165 9.20 7.15 5.86
CA ALA A 165 9.94 7.33 7.11
C ALA A 165 9.17 6.85 8.35
N ASN A 166 8.11 6.06 8.17
CA ASN A 166 7.19 5.62 9.22
C ASN A 166 6.51 6.79 9.98
N ASP A 167 6.47 7.98 9.40
CA ASP A 167 5.94 9.22 10.00
C ASP A 167 4.54 9.62 9.49
N GLY A 168 3.93 8.79 8.64
CA GLY A 168 2.59 9.01 8.10
C GLY A 168 2.49 10.08 7.01
N LYS A 169 3.61 10.69 6.62
CA LYS A 169 3.64 11.77 5.63
C LYS A 169 3.60 11.25 4.21
N ILE A 170 3.16 12.09 3.28
CA ILE A 170 3.16 11.80 1.85
C ILE A 170 4.39 12.48 1.24
N TRP A 171 5.12 11.72 0.45
CA TRP A 171 6.33 12.12 -0.26
C TRP A 171 5.97 12.15 -1.73
N LEU A 172 6.01 13.34 -2.30
CA LEU A 172 5.56 13.63 -3.65
C LEU A 172 6.76 13.87 -4.55
N ASN A 173 6.66 13.36 -5.77
CA ASN A 173 7.64 13.51 -6.83
C ASN A 173 9.05 13.11 -6.38
N ALA A 174 9.16 12.06 -5.57
CA ALA A 174 10.44 11.56 -5.07
C ALA A 174 11.23 10.89 -6.21
N PRO A 175 12.49 11.31 -6.47
CA PRO A 175 13.36 10.63 -7.42
C PRO A 175 13.63 9.18 -7.00
N VAL A 176 13.54 8.26 -7.95
CA VAL A 176 13.99 6.88 -7.80
C VAL A 176 14.88 6.54 -8.96
N LYS A 177 16.06 6.00 -8.67
CA LYS A 177 17.00 5.55 -9.69
C LYS A 177 17.23 4.05 -9.64
N ASP A 178 17.27 3.42 -10.80
CA ASP A 178 17.75 2.04 -10.93
C ASP A 178 19.26 1.99 -10.72
N VAL A 179 19.70 1.07 -9.87
CA VAL A 179 21.11 0.76 -9.61
C VAL A 179 21.39 -0.73 -9.81
N SER A 180 20.48 -1.46 -10.46
CA SER A 180 20.70 -2.82 -10.91
C SER A 180 21.78 -2.87 -12.00
N ALA A 181 22.58 -3.93 -11.99
CA ALA A 181 23.63 -4.14 -12.99
C ALA A 181 23.03 -4.23 -14.40
N ASP A 182 21.91 -4.95 -14.55
CA ASP A 182 21.34 -5.31 -15.85
C ASP A 182 20.25 -4.33 -16.35
N ASN A 183 20.11 -3.15 -15.73
CA ASN A 183 19.06 -2.18 -16.08
C ASN A 183 17.62 -2.73 -15.97
N ASN A 184 17.39 -3.65 -15.05
CA ASN A 184 16.13 -4.40 -14.94
C ASN A 184 15.29 -3.96 -13.74
N TRP A 185 15.62 -2.80 -13.14
CA TRP A 185 14.89 -2.23 -12.00
C TRP A 185 14.82 -3.12 -10.76
N SER A 186 15.62 -4.20 -10.68
CA SER A 186 15.61 -5.13 -9.53
C SER A 186 16.15 -4.52 -8.24
N LYS A 187 16.91 -3.43 -8.33
CA LYS A 187 17.54 -2.72 -7.21
C LYS A 187 17.48 -1.22 -7.46
N VAL A 188 16.88 -0.47 -6.55
CA VAL A 188 16.74 0.99 -6.69
C VAL A 188 17.33 1.75 -5.51
N ARG A 189 17.66 3.02 -5.70
CA ARG A 189 17.79 4.00 -4.61
C ARG A 189 16.65 4.99 -4.70
N VAL A 190 16.08 5.33 -3.54
CA VAL A 190 15.04 6.34 -3.41
C VAL A 190 15.68 7.59 -2.82
N TRP A 191 15.42 8.75 -3.42
CA TRP A 191 15.87 10.03 -2.90
C TRP A 191 15.17 10.36 -1.59
N ASN A 192 15.94 10.82 -0.62
CA ASN A 192 15.41 11.28 0.65
C ASN A 192 15.26 12.80 0.62
N THR A 193 14.07 13.29 0.25
CA THR A 193 13.69 14.70 0.25
C THR A 193 14.01 15.44 1.54
N ARG A 194 13.90 14.80 2.71
CA ARG A 194 14.20 15.44 4.01
C ARG A 194 15.68 15.76 4.17
N TYR A 195 16.56 14.90 3.67
CA TYR A 195 18.01 15.01 3.88
C TYR A 195 18.78 15.41 2.62
N GLY A 196 18.11 15.51 1.46
CA GLY A 196 18.76 15.86 0.20
C GLY A 196 19.82 14.86 -0.25
N VAL A 197 19.62 13.56 0.02
CA VAL A 197 20.57 12.50 -0.33
C VAL A 197 19.89 11.25 -0.86
N TRP A 198 20.63 10.46 -1.65
CA TRP A 198 20.18 9.13 -2.04
C TRP A 198 20.18 8.17 -0.84
N GLY A 199 19.07 7.45 -0.66
CA GLY A 199 18.96 6.41 0.35
C GLY A 199 19.75 5.14 0.02
N GLY A 200 19.56 4.12 0.86
CA GLY A 200 20.11 2.79 0.64
C GLY A 200 19.58 2.10 -0.63
N VAL A 201 20.14 0.94 -0.95
CA VAL A 201 19.66 0.11 -2.06
C VAL A 201 18.48 -0.74 -1.59
N TYR A 202 17.38 -0.69 -2.32
CA TYR A 202 16.17 -1.45 -2.04
C TYR A 202 15.86 -2.43 -3.18
N PRO A 203 15.63 -3.72 -2.88
CA PRO A 203 15.18 -4.67 -3.89
C PRO A 203 13.72 -4.42 -4.28
N VAL A 204 13.41 -4.54 -5.56
CA VAL A 204 12.07 -4.30 -6.14
C VAL A 204 11.60 -5.57 -6.84
N LYS A 205 10.32 -5.91 -6.66
CA LYS A 205 9.67 -7.04 -7.34
C LYS A 205 9.25 -6.67 -8.76
N GLY A 206 8.97 -5.40 -9.03
CA GLY A 206 8.56 -4.90 -10.33
C GLY A 206 7.46 -3.87 -10.17
N PHE A 207 6.63 -3.75 -11.22
CA PHE A 207 5.57 -2.76 -11.33
C PHE A 207 4.23 -3.44 -11.59
N VAL A 208 3.19 -2.99 -10.90
CA VAL A 208 1.82 -3.47 -11.06
C VAL A 208 0.97 -2.37 -11.66
N SER A 209 0.27 -2.65 -12.75
CA SER A 209 -0.62 -1.69 -13.42
C SER A 209 -1.91 -2.38 -13.88
N PHE A 210 -2.88 -1.60 -14.35
CA PHE A 210 -4.02 -2.19 -15.06
C PHE A 210 -3.53 -2.90 -16.32
N ARG A 211 -4.13 -4.05 -16.63
CA ARG A 211 -3.90 -4.74 -17.90
C ARG A 211 -4.44 -3.84 -18.99
N ASN A 212 -3.55 -3.16 -19.70
CA ASN A 212 -3.97 -2.37 -20.84
C ASN A 212 -4.08 -3.34 -22.02
N THR A 213 -5.29 -3.81 -22.31
CA THR A 213 -5.53 -4.88 -23.30
C THR A 213 -4.99 -4.50 -24.69
N ALA A 214 -5.02 -3.22 -25.04
CA ALA A 214 -4.46 -2.69 -26.29
C ALA A 214 -2.93 -2.61 -26.29
N ALA A 215 -2.29 -2.17 -25.20
CA ALA A 215 -0.82 -2.08 -25.13
C ALA A 215 -0.16 -3.45 -25.02
N ASN A 216 -0.81 -4.42 -24.36
CA ASN A 216 -0.35 -5.81 -24.33
C ASN A 216 -0.47 -6.50 -25.69
N ALA A 217 -1.48 -6.16 -26.50
CA ALA A 217 -1.57 -6.64 -27.88
C ALA A 217 -0.46 -6.05 -28.76
N ALA A 218 -0.13 -4.77 -28.58
CA ALA A 218 0.97 -4.11 -29.30
C ALA A 218 2.36 -4.67 -28.92
N HIS A 219 2.60 -4.95 -27.63
CA HIS A 219 3.88 -5.54 -27.17
C HIS A 219 4.03 -7.02 -27.57
N ALA A 220 2.93 -7.79 -27.60
CA ALA A 220 2.95 -9.18 -28.07
C ALA A 220 3.09 -9.31 -29.60
N SER A 221 2.89 -8.21 -30.34
CA SER A 221 2.99 -8.17 -31.81
C SER A 221 4.32 -7.57 -32.31
N ALA A 222 5.21 -7.14 -31.41
CA ALA A 222 6.54 -6.68 -31.79
C ALA A 222 7.42 -7.89 -32.13
N PRO A 223 8.09 -7.92 -33.30
CA PRO A 223 8.99 -9.01 -33.66
C PRO A 223 10.17 -9.04 -32.68
N ILE A 224 10.50 -10.24 -32.21
CA ILE A 224 11.77 -10.52 -31.54
C ILE A 224 12.79 -10.65 -32.67
N ASP A 225 13.60 -9.61 -32.88
CA ASP A 225 14.81 -9.68 -33.72
C ASP A 225 15.98 -10.34 -32.96
#